data_AF-A0A382HTV4-F1
#
_entry.id   AF-A0A382HTV4-F1
#
_cell.length_a   1.000
_cell.length_b   1.000
_cell.length_c   1.000
_cell.angle_alpha   90.00
_cell.angle_beta   90.00
_cell.angle_gamma   90.00
#
_symmetry.space_group_name_H-M   'P 1'
#
loop_
_entity.id
_entity.type
_entity.pdbx_description
1 polymer ?
#
loop_
_entity_poly.entity_id
_entity_poly.type
_entity_poly.pdbx_seq_one_letter_code
_entity_poly.pdbx_strand_id
1 'polypeptide(L)'
;MDSIPIVAITGQVPSTVLGSDAFQETDIMGATFPLVKHSYMIQNVAEIPRVIHEAFHIARTGRPGPVLVDVPKNIQQQEGVADFDVTFDCPSYRPNVKPSILQCKKAAY
;
A
#
# COMPACT_ATOMS: atom_id res chain seq x y z
N MET A 1 6.01 -1.21 -18.27
CA MET A 1 4.99 -1.35 -17.21
C MET A 1 3.99 -0.21 -17.36
N ASP A 2 2.71 -0.53 -17.44
CA ASP A 2 1.68 0.31 -18.06
C ASP A 2 1.09 1.40 -17.15
N SER A 3 1.70 1.63 -15.98
CA SER A 3 1.31 2.65 -15.00
C SER A 3 -0.18 2.60 -14.65
N ILE A 4 -0.68 1.40 -14.37
CA ILE A 4 -2.08 1.18 -13.98
C ILE A 4 -2.18 1.31 -12.45
N PRO A 5 -3.04 2.19 -11.91
CA PRO A 5 -3.29 2.28 -10.48
C PRO A 5 -4.05 1.03 -10.01
N ILE A 6 -3.43 0.25 -9.14
CA ILE A 6 -4.04 -0.98 -8.57
C ILE A 6 -3.89 -0.91 -7.05
N VAL A 7 -4.94 -1.27 -6.33
CA VAL A 7 -4.87 -1.54 -4.89
C VAL A 7 -5.15 -3.03 -4.71
N ALA A 8 -4.13 -3.79 -4.36
CA ALA A 8 -4.23 -5.23 -4.11
C ALA A 8 -4.46 -5.45 -2.62
N ILE A 9 -5.62 -5.99 -2.25
CA ILE A 9 -5.94 -6.34 -0.87
C ILE A 9 -5.74 -7.84 -0.70
N THR A 10 -4.88 -8.23 0.24
CA THR A 10 -4.56 -9.62 0.53
C THR A 10 -4.95 -10.00 1.95
N GLY A 11 -5.29 -11.26 2.14
CA GLY A 11 -5.47 -11.84 3.47
C GLY A 11 -4.15 -12.42 3.98
N GLN A 12 -3.94 -12.33 5.28
CA GLN A 12 -2.79 -12.89 5.97
C GLN A 12 -3.23 -13.83 7.10
N VAL A 13 -2.34 -14.73 7.51
CA VAL A 13 -2.52 -15.52 8.74
C VAL A 13 -2.77 -14.60 9.94
N PRO A 14 -3.40 -15.08 11.04
CA PRO A 14 -3.59 -14.27 12.23
C PRO A 14 -2.26 -13.66 12.73
N SER A 15 -2.28 -12.41 13.17
CA SER A 15 -1.06 -11.69 13.60
C SER A 15 -0.33 -12.38 14.76
N THR A 16 -1.02 -13.22 15.53
CA THR A 16 -0.44 -14.01 16.64
C THR A 16 0.46 -15.15 16.20
N VAL A 17 0.38 -15.58 14.93
CA VAL A 17 1.18 -16.69 14.37
C VAL A 17 2.12 -16.23 13.25
N LEU A 18 2.31 -14.92 13.09
CA LEU A 18 3.32 -14.38 12.17
C LEU A 18 4.73 -14.76 12.66
N GLY A 19 5.58 -15.18 11.73
CA GLY A 19 6.94 -15.66 11.94
C GLY A 19 7.04 -17.08 12.48
N SER A 20 5.95 -17.86 12.46
CA SER A 20 5.91 -19.23 13.02
C SER A 20 5.88 -20.33 11.96
N ASP A 21 6.05 -19.99 10.69
CA ASP A 21 5.86 -20.87 9.54
C ASP A 21 4.45 -21.51 9.54
N ALA A 22 3.45 -20.68 9.85
CA ALA A 22 2.07 -21.13 9.88
C ALA A 22 1.60 -21.55 8.48
N PHE A 23 0.61 -22.43 8.41
CA PHE A 23 0.06 -22.87 7.12
C PHE A 23 -0.47 -21.66 6.31
N GLN A 24 0.00 -21.52 5.07
CA GLN A 24 -0.26 -20.39 4.16
C GLN A 24 0.31 -19.04 4.62
N GLU A 25 1.21 -19.03 5.61
CA GLU A 25 2.03 -17.87 5.88
C GLU A 25 2.97 -17.61 4.70
N THR A 26 3.01 -16.37 4.23
CA THR A 26 3.93 -15.95 3.17
C THR A 26 4.27 -14.48 3.38
N ASP A 27 5.56 -14.15 3.32
CA ASP A 27 6.03 -12.76 3.31
C ASP A 27 5.72 -12.10 1.96
N ILE A 28 4.45 -11.74 1.77
CA ILE A 28 3.97 -11.09 0.55
C ILE A 28 4.53 -9.67 0.41
N MET A 29 4.79 -8.98 1.52
CA MET A 29 5.39 -7.65 1.50
C MET A 29 6.81 -7.70 0.95
N GLY A 30 7.66 -8.61 1.46
CA GLY A 30 9.01 -8.82 0.96
C GLY A 30 9.02 -9.30 -0.49
N ALA A 31 8.15 -10.26 -0.84
CA ALA A 31 8.06 -10.80 -2.20
C ALA A 31 7.63 -9.75 -3.25
N THR A 32 6.77 -8.81 -2.86
CA THR A 32 6.21 -7.79 -3.79
C THR A 32 6.89 -6.43 -3.68
N PHE A 33 7.80 -6.22 -2.74
CA PHE A 33 8.50 -4.95 -2.53
C PHE A 33 9.06 -4.30 -3.82
N PRO A 34 9.71 -5.02 -4.76
CA PRO A 34 10.20 -4.40 -6.00
C PRO A 34 9.10 -4.16 -7.05
N LEU A 35 7.88 -4.64 -6.84
CA LEU A 35 6.77 -4.62 -7.79
C LEU A 35 5.74 -3.54 -7.46
N VAL A 36 5.64 -3.12 -6.20
CA VAL A 36 4.64 -2.16 -5.71
C VAL A 36 5.26 -0.82 -5.35
N LYS A 37 4.45 0.25 -5.43
CA LYS A 37 4.84 1.59 -4.97
C LYS A 37 4.95 1.66 -3.46
N HIS A 38 4.08 0.93 -2.77
CA HIS A 38 4.00 0.88 -1.33
C HIS A 38 3.26 -0.37 -0.86
N SER A 39 3.51 -0.76 0.39
CA SER A 39 2.89 -1.90 1.05
C SER A 39 2.45 -1.50 2.46
N TYR A 40 1.27 -1.94 2.86
CA TYR A 40 0.77 -1.83 4.22
C TYR A 40 0.48 -3.21 4.80
N MET A 41 0.71 -3.39 6.10
CA MET A 41 0.15 -4.49 6.88
C MET A 41 -0.68 -3.87 7.99
N ILE A 42 -1.99 -4.17 8.00
CA ILE A 42 -2.93 -3.60 8.97
C ILE A 42 -2.73 -4.30 10.31
N GLN A 43 -2.47 -3.53 11.37
CA GLN A 43 -2.26 -4.06 12.71
C GLN A 43 -3.48 -3.84 13.62
N ASN A 44 -4.31 -2.84 13.30
CA ASN A 44 -5.51 -2.51 14.04
C ASN A 44 -6.67 -2.18 13.09
N VAL A 45 -7.89 -2.63 13.43
CA VAL A 45 -9.11 -2.36 12.65
C VAL A 45 -9.35 -0.85 12.44
N ALA A 46 -8.97 0.00 13.41
CA ALA A 46 -9.11 1.45 13.32
C ALA A 46 -8.20 2.10 12.26
N GLU A 47 -7.16 1.40 11.78
CA GLU A 47 -6.27 1.92 10.75
C GLU A 47 -6.83 1.78 9.34
N ILE A 48 -7.81 0.89 9.14
CA ILE A 48 -8.36 0.55 7.82
C ILE A 48 -8.76 1.80 7.03
N PRO A 49 -9.54 2.76 7.58
CA PRO A 49 -9.96 3.93 6.80
C PRO A 49 -8.78 4.76 6.29
N ARG A 50 -7.78 5.01 7.16
CA ARG A 50 -6.57 5.77 6.82
C ARG A 50 -5.74 5.04 5.77
N VAL A 51 -5.43 3.77 5.99
CA VAL A 51 -4.59 2.95 5.10
C VAL A 51 -5.22 2.83 3.71
N ILE A 52 -6.53 2.61 3.63
CA ILE A 52 -7.23 2.52 2.35
C ILE A 52 -7.22 3.88 1.63
N HIS A 53 -7.48 4.98 2.33
CA HIS A 53 -7.40 6.32 1.76
C HIS A 53 -6.00 6.62 1.20
N GLU A 54 -4.95 6.33 1.97
CA GLU A 54 -3.56 6.50 1.54
C GLU A 54 -3.21 5.58 0.36
N ALA A 55 -3.63 4.32 0.38
CA ALA A 55 -3.33 3.36 -0.68
C ALA A 55 -3.89 3.82 -2.03
N PHE A 56 -5.14 4.32 -2.07
CA PHE A 56 -5.71 4.89 -3.28
C PHE A 56 -5.01 6.18 -3.72
N HIS A 57 -4.63 7.05 -2.78
CA HIS A 57 -3.88 8.26 -3.09
C HIS A 57 -2.52 7.94 -3.72
N ILE A 58 -1.76 7.02 -3.11
CA ILE A 58 -0.44 6.58 -3.59
C ILE A 58 -0.57 5.89 -4.95
N ALA A 59 -1.54 5.00 -5.14
CA ALA A 59 -1.73 4.29 -6.40
C ALA A 59 -1.96 5.24 -7.58
N ARG A 60 -2.66 6.37 -7.35
CA ARG A 60 -3.12 7.30 -8.39
C ARG A 60 -2.20 8.49 -8.66
N THR A 61 -1.35 8.89 -7.71
CA THR A 61 -0.54 10.12 -7.82
C THR A 61 0.90 9.83 -8.27
N GLY A 62 1.63 10.86 -8.70
CA GLY A 62 2.97 10.68 -9.31
C GLY A 62 2.90 9.83 -10.58
N ARG A 63 3.79 8.85 -10.71
CA ARG A 63 3.62 7.76 -11.69
C ARG A 63 2.65 6.72 -11.10
N PRO A 64 1.47 6.47 -11.69
CA PRO A 64 0.52 5.52 -11.11
C PRO A 64 1.09 4.09 -11.11
N GLY A 65 0.62 3.28 -10.17
CA GLY A 65 1.11 1.92 -10.00
C GLY A 65 0.46 1.18 -8.84
N PRO A 66 0.83 -0.08 -8.62
CA PRO A 66 0.20 -0.93 -7.62
C PRO A 66 0.60 -0.56 -6.19
N VAL A 67 -0.32 -0.73 -5.25
CA VAL A 67 -0.13 -0.66 -3.80
C VAL A 67 -0.69 -1.93 -3.18
N LEU A 68 0.04 -2.53 -2.25
CA LEU A 68 -0.39 -3.71 -1.50
C LEU A 68 -0.96 -3.30 -0.13
N VAL A 69 -2.09 -3.90 0.26
CA VAL A 69 -2.66 -3.79 1.60
C VAL A 69 -2.93 -5.20 2.13
N ASP A 70 -2.14 -5.64 3.10
CA ASP A 70 -2.23 -6.97 3.70
C ASP A 70 -3.00 -6.92 5.02
N VAL A 71 -4.00 -7.79 5.19
CA VAL A 71 -4.93 -7.76 6.34
C VAL A 71 -4.93 -9.11 7.06
N PRO A 72 -4.38 -9.21 8.29
CA PRO A 72 -4.43 -10.43 9.09
C PRO A 72 -5.84 -10.88 9.42
N LYS A 73 -6.08 -12.19 9.40
CA LYS A 73 -7.41 -12.79 9.62
C LYS A 73 -8.08 -12.34 10.93
N ASN A 74 -7.33 -12.26 12.02
CA ASN A 74 -7.87 -11.80 13.30
C ASN A 74 -8.31 -10.33 13.27
N ILE A 75 -7.68 -9.48 12.45
CA ILE A 75 -8.12 -8.10 12.25
C ILE A 75 -9.38 -8.04 11.39
N GLN A 76 -9.48 -8.88 10.36
CA GLN A 76 -10.69 -8.98 9.53
C GLN A 76 -11.93 -9.41 10.35
N GLN A 77 -11.72 -10.13 11.44
CA GLN A 77 -12.78 -10.63 12.33
C GLN A 77 -13.10 -9.67 13.49
N GLN A 78 -12.35 -8.58 13.66
CA GLN A 78 -12.62 -7.58 14.68
C GLN A 78 -13.74 -6.64 14.26
N GLU A 79 -14.58 -6.28 15.23
CA GLU A 79 -15.53 -5.19 15.08
C GLU A 79 -14.88 -3.86 15.49
N GLY A 80 -15.26 -2.78 14.80
CA GLY A 80 -14.76 -1.44 15.08
C GLY A 80 -15.66 -0.39 14.45
N VAL A 81 -15.63 0.82 15.00
CA VAL A 81 -16.30 1.98 14.39
C VAL A 81 -15.33 2.59 13.39
N ALA A 82 -15.74 2.64 12.12
CA ALA A 82 -14.94 3.28 11.09
C ALA A 82 -15.07 4.81 11.19
N ASP A 83 -13.95 5.48 11.40
CA ASP A 83 -13.82 6.92 11.23
C ASP A 83 -13.20 7.21 9.87
N PHE A 84 -13.92 7.93 9.00
CA PHE A 84 -13.47 8.28 7.66
C PHE A 84 -12.90 9.69 7.58
N ASP A 85 -12.91 10.47 8.68
CA ASP A 85 -12.22 11.75 8.76
C ASP A 85 -10.73 11.53 9.00
N VAL A 86 -10.05 11.03 7.95
CA VAL A 86 -8.65 10.61 8.01
C VAL A 86 -7.74 11.58 7.30
N THR A 87 -6.70 12.02 8.00
CA THR A 87 -5.61 12.78 7.39
C THR A 87 -4.64 11.85 6.67
N PHE A 88 -4.15 12.29 5.50
CA PHE A 88 -3.08 11.58 4.81
C PHE A 88 -1.78 11.70 5.61
N ASP A 89 -1.26 10.58 6.10
CA ASP A 89 -0.03 10.53 6.90
C ASP A 89 0.94 9.47 6.36
N CYS A 90 1.61 9.81 5.25
CA CYS A 90 2.64 8.96 4.65
C CYS A 90 3.93 9.77 4.41
N PRO A 91 4.83 9.90 5.41
CA PRO A 91 6.02 10.74 5.31
C PRO A 91 6.99 10.34 4.19
N SER A 92 7.03 9.04 3.88
CA SER A 92 7.90 8.45 2.85
C SER A 92 7.40 8.70 1.42
N TYR A 93 6.13 9.09 1.24
CA TYR A 93 5.56 9.30 -0.09
C TYR A 93 5.62 10.77 -0.51
N ARG A 94 6.63 11.12 -1.32
CA ARG A 94 6.83 12.47 -1.87
C ARG A 94 7.05 12.41 -3.38
N PRO A 95 5.98 12.27 -4.19
CA PRO A 95 6.13 12.12 -5.63
C PRO A 95 6.69 13.39 -6.27
N ASN A 96 7.68 13.27 -7.14
CA ASN A 96 8.12 14.39 -7.95
C ASN A 96 7.16 14.58 -9.15
N VAL A 97 6.24 15.52 -9.00
CA VAL A 97 5.26 15.87 -10.03
C VAL A 97 5.79 16.85 -11.08
N LYS A 98 6.94 17.50 -10.81
CA LYS A 98 7.56 18.43 -11.77
C LYS A 98 8.60 17.70 -12.61
N PRO A 99 8.41 17.61 -13.94
CA PRO A 99 9.40 16.95 -14.78
C PRO A 99 10.69 17.78 -14.84
N SER A 100 11.83 17.10 -14.98
CA SER A 100 13.12 17.76 -15.14
C SER A 100 13.22 18.40 -16.52
N ILE A 101 13.44 19.73 -16.56
CA ILE A 101 13.56 20.50 -17.80
C ILE A 101 14.67 19.93 -18.71
N LEU A 102 15.78 19.49 -18.14
CA LEU A 102 16.90 18.92 -18.89
C LEU A 102 16.51 17.58 -19.56
N GLN A 103 15.76 16.73 -18.86
CA GLN A 103 15.27 15.47 -19.42
C GLN A 103 14.23 15.71 -20.52
N CYS A 104 13.32 16.68 -20.33
CA CYS A 104 12.36 17.08 -21.36
C CYS A 104 13.08 17.58 -22.62
N LYS A 105 14.10 18.43 -22.48
CA LYS A 105 14.90 18.90 -23.62
C LYS A 105 15.61 17.74 -24.34
N LYS A 106 16.19 16.78 -23.60
CA LYS A 106 16.88 15.63 -24.19
C LYS A 106 15.93 14.68 -24.95
N ALA A 107 14.67 14.56 -24.52
CA ALA A 107 13.67 13.71 -25.18
C ALA A 107 13.01 14.37 -26.41
N ALA A 108 13.16 15.69 -26.59
CA ALA A 108 12.60 16.43 -27.71
C ALA A 108 13.46 16.38 -28.98
N TYR A 109 14.68 15.87 -28.88
CA TYR A 109 15.63 15.60 -29.98
C TYR A 109 15.85 14.08 -30.08
#